data_AF-A0A847N398-F1
#
_entry.id   AF-A0A847N398-F1
#
_cell.length_a   1.000
_cell.length_b   1.000
_cell.length_c   1.000
_cell.angle_alpha   90.00
_cell.angle_beta   90.00
_cell.angle_gamma   90.00
#
_symmetry.space_group_name_H-M   'P 1'
#
loop_
_entity.id
_entity.type
_entity.pdbx_description
1 polymer ?
#
loop_
_entity_poly.entity_id
_entity_poly.type
_entity_poly.pdbx_seq_one_letter_code
_entity_poly.pdbx_strand_id
1 'polypeptide(L)'
;MAYSEPYDAIDEKTRDISRAITSLREELEAVDWYNQRVNTTKDAELKGVMAHNRDEEIEHAAMTLEWLRRNMDGWDHELKTYLFSSGSLLEVEESGAAEGSATSSLSIGNLKK
;
A
#
# COMPACT_ATOMS: atom_id res chain seq x y z
N MET A 1 5.78 -14.84 8.87
CA MET A 1 7.13 -14.58 9.46
C MET A 1 7.09 -14.41 10.97
N ALA A 2 8.19 -14.63 11.68
CA ALA A 2 8.26 -14.47 13.14
C ALA A 2 8.32 -12.99 13.56
N TYR A 3 7.77 -12.66 14.74
CA TYR A 3 7.97 -11.34 15.36
C TYR A 3 9.45 -11.12 15.67
N SER A 4 9.95 -9.91 15.42
CA SER A 4 11.32 -9.50 15.76
C SER A 4 11.49 -9.13 17.23
N GLU A 5 10.40 -8.73 17.88
CA GLU A 5 10.34 -8.37 19.30
C GLU A 5 9.52 -9.42 20.08
N PRO A 6 9.71 -9.54 21.41
CA PRO A 6 8.95 -10.47 22.23
C PRO A 6 7.44 -10.25 22.07
N TYR A 7 6.70 -11.30 21.76
CA TYR A 7 5.25 -11.22 21.48
C TYR A 7 4.50 -10.47 22.58
N ASP A 8 4.76 -10.83 23.84
CA ASP A 8 4.09 -10.25 25.02
C ASP A 8 4.43 -8.78 25.29
N ALA A 9 5.48 -8.24 24.66
CA ALA A 9 5.85 -6.82 24.77
C ALA A 9 5.15 -5.93 23.73
N ILE A 10 4.51 -6.52 22.71
CA ILE A 10 3.86 -5.81 21.61
C ILE A 10 2.36 -5.69 21.90
N ASP A 11 1.76 -4.50 21.71
CA ASP A 11 0.32 -4.32 21.86
C ASP A 11 -0.50 -4.98 20.74
N GLU A 12 -1.82 -5.10 20.96
CA GLU A 12 -2.72 -5.76 20.02
C GLU A 12 -2.77 -5.08 18.65
N LYS A 13 -2.83 -3.74 18.60
CA LYS A 13 -2.84 -2.96 17.35
C LYS A 13 -1.59 -3.23 16.52
N THR A 14 -0.41 -3.24 17.15
CA THR A 14 0.87 -3.49 16.49
C THR A 14 0.96 -4.93 16.00
N ARG A 15 0.40 -5.89 16.74
CA ARG A 15 0.28 -7.28 16.25
C ARG A 15 -0.62 -7.38 15.02
N ASP A 16 -1.75 -6.66 14.97
CA ASP A 16 -2.61 -6.62 13.78
C ASP A 16 -1.93 -5.97 12.58
N ILE A 17 -1.22 -4.87 12.79
CA ILE A 17 -0.39 -4.25 11.75
C ILE A 17 0.68 -5.24 11.27
N SER A 18 1.33 -5.97 12.18
CA SER A 18 2.32 -6.99 11.82
C SER A 18 1.73 -8.13 10.99
N ARG A 19 0.50 -8.57 11.30
CA ARG A 19 -0.25 -9.54 10.49
C ARG A 19 -0.48 -8.99 9.08
N ALA A 20 -1.03 -7.78 8.96
CA ALA A 20 -1.32 -7.15 7.67
C ALA A 20 -0.05 -6.93 6.82
N ILE A 21 1.04 -6.43 7.42
CA ILE A 21 2.32 -6.26 6.72
C ILE A 21 2.89 -7.61 6.27
N THR A 22 2.79 -8.64 7.11
CA THR A 22 3.27 -9.98 6.75
C THR A 22 2.47 -10.54 5.57
N SER A 23 1.14 -10.45 5.62
CA SER A 23 0.28 -10.87 4.51
C SER A 23 0.60 -10.10 3.23
N LEU A 24 0.69 -8.77 3.28
CA LEU A 24 1.05 -7.97 2.10
C LEU A 24 2.40 -8.40 1.50
N ARG A 25 3.40 -8.72 2.32
CA ARG A 25 4.69 -9.21 1.86
C ARG A 25 4.58 -10.57 1.17
N GLU A 26 3.81 -11.49 1.76
CA GLU A 26 3.58 -12.82 1.21
C GLU A 26 2.87 -12.73 -0.16
N GLU A 27 1.88 -11.83 -0.31
CA GLU A 27 1.22 -11.59 -1.60
C GLU A 27 2.20 -11.04 -2.65
N LEU A 28 3.05 -10.07 -2.29
CA LEU A 28 4.05 -9.52 -3.21
C LEU A 28 5.10 -10.57 -3.62
N GLU A 29 5.52 -11.45 -2.71
CA GLU A 29 6.39 -12.59 -3.02
C GLU A 29 5.71 -13.58 -3.97
N ALA A 30 4.42 -13.87 -3.76
CA ALA A 30 3.65 -14.73 -4.64
C ALA A 30 3.51 -14.13 -6.05
N VAL A 31 3.21 -12.83 -6.17
CA VAL A 31 3.16 -12.11 -7.45
C VAL A 31 4.48 -12.25 -8.20
N ASP A 32 5.62 -11.98 -7.55
CA ASP A 32 6.94 -12.10 -8.17
C ASP A 32 7.21 -13.53 -8.65
N TRP A 33 7.01 -14.52 -7.77
CA TRP A 33 7.27 -15.92 -8.11
C TRP A 33 6.38 -16.42 -9.24
N TYR A 34 5.09 -16.10 -9.23
CA TYR A 34 4.20 -16.47 -10.32
C TYR A 34 4.60 -15.77 -11.62
N ASN A 35 5.00 -14.49 -11.57
CA ASN A 35 5.45 -13.77 -12.76
C ASN A 35 6.69 -14.43 -13.40
N GLN A 36 7.66 -14.85 -12.59
CA GLN A 36 8.82 -15.61 -13.05
C GLN A 36 8.44 -16.97 -13.65
N ARG A 37 7.51 -17.69 -13.01
CA ARG A 37 7.01 -19.00 -13.50
C ARG A 37 6.24 -18.88 -14.81
N VAL A 38 5.38 -17.86 -14.94
CA VAL A 38 4.65 -17.56 -16.19
C VAL A 38 5.61 -17.31 -17.35
N ASN A 39 6.74 -16.63 -17.08
CA ASN A 39 7.75 -16.36 -18.09
C ASN A 39 8.57 -17.61 -18.49
N THR A 40 8.80 -18.55 -17.56
CA THR A 40 9.73 -19.67 -17.76
C THR A 40 9.07 -21.00 -18.08
N THR A 41 7.80 -21.19 -17.73
CA THR A 41 7.08 -22.45 -18.00
C THR A 41 6.88 -22.66 -19.51
N LYS A 42 6.95 -23.92 -19.93
CA LYS A 42 6.66 -24.37 -21.31
C LYS A 42 5.28 -24.99 -21.46
N ASP A 43 4.61 -25.26 -20.35
CA ASP A 43 3.25 -25.82 -20.32
C ASP A 43 2.22 -24.69 -20.39
N ALA A 44 1.35 -24.72 -21.40
CA ALA A 44 0.40 -23.65 -21.66
C ALA A 44 -0.76 -23.61 -20.65
N GLU A 45 -1.19 -24.76 -20.15
CA GLU A 45 -2.25 -24.85 -19.15
C GLU A 45 -1.74 -24.32 -17.81
N LEU A 46 -0.55 -24.76 -17.39
CA LEU A 46 0.10 -24.26 -16.18
C LEU A 46 0.36 -22.76 -16.27
N LYS A 47 0.75 -22.25 -17.45
CA LYS A 47 0.94 -20.80 -17.66
C LYS A 47 -0.33 -20.01 -17.39
N GLY A 48 -1.48 -20.52 -17.85
CA GLY A 48 -2.79 -19.92 -17.61
C GLY A 48 -3.14 -19.88 -16.13
N VAL A 49 -2.97 -20.99 -15.41
CA VAL A 49 -3.23 -21.07 -13.96
C VAL A 49 -2.33 -20.12 -13.18
N MET A 50 -1.03 -20.10 -13.48
CA MET A 50 -0.07 -19.24 -12.76
C MET A 50 -0.32 -17.75 -13.03
N ALA A 51 -0.76 -17.38 -14.24
CA ALA A 51 -1.12 -16.00 -14.55
C ALA A 51 -2.41 -15.58 -13.84
N HIS A 52 -3.42 -16.44 -13.79
CA HIS A 52 -4.64 -16.21 -13.03
C HIS A 52 -4.33 -15.95 -11.55
N ASN A 53 -3.61 -16.87 -10.92
CA ASN A 53 -3.27 -16.75 -9.50
C ASN A 53 -2.47 -15.47 -9.24
N ARG A 54 -1.45 -15.16 -10.06
CA ARG A 54 -0.67 -13.92 -9.95
C ARG A 54 -1.56 -12.68 -9.88
N ASP A 55 -2.55 -12.62 -10.75
CA ASP A 55 -3.39 -11.43 -10.89
C ASP A 55 -4.39 -11.33 -9.72
N GLU A 56 -4.84 -12.45 -9.15
CA GLU A 56 -5.61 -12.48 -7.89
C GLU A 56 -4.79 -12.02 -6.68
N GLU A 57 -3.51 -12.41 -6.58
CA GLU A 57 -2.67 -11.95 -5.45
C GLU A 57 -2.44 -10.43 -5.46
N ILE A 58 -2.51 -9.78 -6.63
CA ILE A 58 -2.49 -8.31 -6.73
C ILE A 58 -3.73 -7.69 -6.06
N GLU A 59 -4.90 -8.32 -6.21
CA GLU A 59 -6.13 -7.91 -5.52
C GLU A 59 -5.96 -8.08 -4.00
N HIS A 60 -5.46 -9.23 -3.54
CA HIS A 60 -5.21 -9.49 -2.12
C HIS A 60 -4.22 -8.46 -1.52
N ALA A 61 -3.16 -8.14 -2.24
CA ALA A 61 -2.20 -7.11 -1.85
C ALA A 61 -2.87 -5.73 -1.74
N ALA A 62 -3.68 -5.34 -2.73
CA ALA A 62 -4.38 -4.05 -2.73
C ALA A 62 -5.38 -3.92 -1.56
N MET A 63 -6.16 -4.98 -1.28
CA MET A 63 -7.09 -5.02 -0.16
C MET A 63 -6.37 -4.86 1.18
N THR A 64 -5.23 -5.55 1.35
CA THR A 64 -4.43 -5.49 2.57
C THR A 64 -3.74 -4.13 2.74
N LEU A 65 -3.21 -3.56 1.66
CA LEU A 65 -2.63 -2.22 1.64
C LEU A 65 -3.66 -1.14 2.02
N GLU A 66 -4.90 -1.28 1.56
CA GLU A 66 -5.99 -0.37 1.94
C GLU A 66 -6.33 -0.46 3.44
N TRP A 67 -6.28 -1.66 4.02
CA TRP A 67 -6.43 -1.79 5.47
C TRP A 67 -5.30 -1.08 6.22
N LEU A 68 -4.05 -1.22 5.76
CA LEU A 68 -2.91 -0.51 6.34
C LEU A 68 -3.09 1.02 6.24
N ARG A 69 -3.50 1.53 5.08
CA ARG A 69 -3.81 2.97 4.88
C ARG A 69 -4.79 3.50 5.92
N ARG A 70 -5.80 2.72 6.28
CA ARG A 70 -6.85 3.11 7.25
C ARG A 70 -6.41 3.00 8.72
N ASN A 71 -5.41 2.17 9.04
CA ASN A 71 -5.16 1.75 10.43
C ASN A 71 -3.75 2.07 10.95
N MET A 72 -2.81 2.41 10.06
CA MET A 72 -1.43 2.76 10.43
C MET A 72 -1.10 4.17 9.92
N ASP A 73 -0.79 5.06 10.86
CA ASP A 73 -0.48 6.46 10.59
C ASP A 73 0.69 6.58 9.59
N GLY A 74 0.66 7.64 8.77
CA GLY A 74 1.65 7.89 7.72
C GLY A 74 1.24 7.30 6.36
N TRP A 75 0.71 6.08 6.30
CA TRP A 75 0.37 5.44 5.02
C TRP A 75 -0.61 6.26 4.17
N ASP A 76 -1.64 6.85 4.77
CA ASP A 76 -2.61 7.67 4.01
C ASP A 76 -1.96 8.88 3.33
N HIS A 77 -1.02 9.54 4.01
CA HIS A 77 -0.31 10.69 3.46
C HIS A 77 0.57 10.26 2.29
N GLU A 78 1.46 9.29 2.51
CA GLU A 78 2.40 8.83 1.48
C GLU A 78 1.68 8.25 0.26
N LEU A 79 0.67 7.41 0.47
CA LEU A 79 -0.07 6.80 -0.65
C LEU A 79 -0.80 7.85 -1.49
N LYS A 80 -1.35 8.92 -0.90
CA LYS A 80 -1.99 10.01 -1.65
C LYS A 80 -0.99 10.86 -2.41
N THR A 81 0.21 11.03 -1.88
CA THR A 81 1.29 11.76 -2.57
C THR A 81 1.69 11.05 -3.86
N TYR A 82 1.88 9.73 -3.82
CA TYR A 82 2.50 9.00 -4.94
C TYR A 82 1.52 8.23 -5.85
N LEU A 83 0.41 7.69 -5.33
CA LEU A 83 -0.47 6.88 -6.17
C LEU A 83 -1.24 7.74 -7.17
N PHE A 84 -1.38 7.22 -8.38
CA PHE A 84 -2.09 7.86 -9.49
C PHE A 84 -1.48 9.20 -9.96
N SER A 85 -0.23 9.50 -9.55
CA SER A 85 0.54 10.60 -10.12
C SER A 85 1.10 10.24 -11.50
N SER A 86 1.48 11.26 -12.26
CA SER A 86 2.21 11.12 -13.53
C SER A 86 3.55 11.84 -13.42
N GLY A 87 4.53 11.46 -14.24
CA GLY A 87 5.88 12.04 -14.20
C GLY A 87 6.82 11.26 -13.27
N SER A 88 7.93 11.89 -12.91
CA SER A 88 8.94 11.26 -12.04
C SER A 88 8.45 11.21 -10.58
N LEU A 89 8.60 10.07 -9.92
CA LEU A 89 8.30 9.98 -8.47
C LEU A 89 9.18 10.91 -7.63
N LEU A 90 10.41 11.18 -8.07
CA LEU A 90 11.31 12.12 -7.39
C LEU A 90 10.80 13.57 -7.50
N GLU A 91 10.18 13.94 -8.62
CA GLU A 91 9.56 15.26 -8.79
C GLU A 91 8.29 15.39 -7.94
N VAL A 92 7.52 14.30 -7.83
CA VAL A 92 6.31 14.24 -6.99
C VAL A 92 6.68 14.47 -5.52
N GLU A 93 7.75 13.85 -5.02
CA GLU A 93 8.26 14.05 -3.65
C GLU A 93 8.57 15.54 -3.36
N GLU A 94 9.28 16.22 -4.28
CA GLU A 94 9.61 17.64 -4.14
C GLU A 94 8.36 18.54 -4.09
N SER A 95 7.28 18.16 -4.81
CA SER A 95 6.03 18.92 -4.86
C SER A 95 5.06 18.63 -3.70
N GLY A 96 5.08 17.41 -3.14
CA GLY A 96 4.15 16.94 -2.11
C GLY A 96 4.43 17.48 -0.71
N ALA A 97 5.63 18.01 -0.46
CA ALA A 97 6.01 18.57 0.84
C ALA A 97 5.26 19.88 1.23
N ALA A 98 4.41 20.43 0.35
CA ALA A 98 3.79 21.74 0.52
C ALA A 98 2.34 21.74 1.05
N GLU A 99 1.60 20.61 1.04
CA GLU A 99 0.14 20.62 1.29
C GLU A 99 -0.29 20.14 2.70
N GLY A 100 0.61 20.15 3.68
CA GLY A 100 0.33 19.74 5.07
C GLY A 100 -0.31 20.79 6.00
N SER A 101 -0.73 21.97 5.50
CA SER A 101 -1.35 22.99 6.37
C SER A 101 -2.32 23.92 5.63
N ALA A 102 -3.52 23.41 5.33
CA ALA A 102 -4.66 24.26 5.02
C ALA A 102 -5.82 23.96 5.99
N THR A 103 -5.65 24.34 7.27
CA THR A 103 -6.79 24.70 8.11
C THR A 103 -7.49 25.89 7.45
N SER A 104 -8.62 25.63 6.81
CA SER A 104 -9.50 26.65 6.24
C SER A 104 -10.12 27.49 7.37
N SER A 105 -9.38 28.51 7.83
CA SER A 105 -9.96 29.56 8.67
C SER A 105 -10.95 30.36 7.83
N LEU A 106 -12.23 30.07 8.04
CA LEU A 106 -13.38 30.84 7.56
C LEU A 106 -13.18 32.35 7.80
N SER A 107 -12.86 33.11 6.75
CA SER A 107 -12.99 34.58 6.77
C SER A 107 -14.44 34.96 6.50
N ILE A 108 -15.26 34.86 7.54
CA ILE A 108 -16.52 35.59 7.62
C ILE A 108 -16.18 37.06 7.87
N GLY A 109 -16.45 37.93 6.91
CA GLY A 109 -16.57 39.36 7.19
C GLY A 109 -16.09 40.29 6.08
N ASN A 110 -17.00 40.69 5.19
CA ASN A 110 -17.38 42.11 5.01
C ASN A 110 -18.41 42.25 3.87
N LEU A 111 -19.69 42.06 4.22
CA LEU A 111 -20.78 42.70 3.50
C LEU A 111 -21.13 43.96 4.28
N LYS A 112 -20.74 45.13 3.76
CA LYS A 112 -21.25 46.42 4.21
C LYS A 112 -21.90 47.15 3.03
N LYS A 113 -23.22 47.26 3.18
CA LYS A 113 -24.21 48.24 2.66
C LYS A 113 -24.09 48.71 1.23
#